data_AF-A0A453EMH6-F1
#
_entry.id   AF-A0A453EMH6-F1
#
_cell.length_a   1.000
_cell.length_b   1.000
_cell.length_c   1.000
_cell.angle_alpha   90.00
_cell.angle_beta   90.00
_cell.angle_gamma   90.00
#
_symmetry.space_group_name_H-M   'P 1'
#
loop_
_entity.id
_entity.type
_entity.pdbx_description
1 polymer ?
#
loop_
_entity_poly.entity_id
_entity_poly.type
_entity_poly.pdbx_seq_one_letter_code
_entity_poly.pdbx_strand_id
1 'polypeptide(L)'
;MAALQGLQTKTLVCASTYSDFSSLCCCLDDLIRKSGRYDGADPKFGDVVLLCDLLEVKNDNAKQFCLEWRLQEIMPCMVWKSKIDGLISLLEKEFREMYTKVTAEADKKNLSALALLKKVFKYKSDVLIKLLDTIWLHSPSDVSSQRVAKGLAALFDALATFNNLLSIEAVTENDVKIAFECASITSSRVKFSTVKSRNKHRQPMSANVKEIRRSKDKCVEQLEYVKRVLNFPHTKNVEWMRRYLIEESKILLSTPSDAHGLHYVSNDKIRMLIVIGAAQIKECEVVAAFSLPSIGHISLIGDDAQLCSPTKSEVSHVILQANS
;
A
#
# COMPACT_ATOMS: atom_id res chain seq x y z
N MET A 1 15.17 4.61 -21.75
CA MET A 1 14.68 3.71 -20.69
C MET A 1 15.73 3.37 -19.63
N ALA A 2 16.97 2.97 -19.99
CA ALA A 2 18.08 2.87 -19.03
C ALA A 2 18.36 4.19 -18.26
N ALA A 3 18.03 5.33 -18.86
CA ALA A 3 18.13 6.65 -18.22
C ALA A 3 17.13 6.88 -17.07
N LEU A 4 15.96 6.22 -17.04
CA LEU A 4 14.95 6.45 -15.99
C LEU A 4 15.30 5.75 -14.66
N GLN A 5 16.05 4.64 -14.73
CA GLN A 5 16.45 3.85 -13.56
C GLN A 5 17.53 4.51 -12.69
N GLY A 6 18.23 5.53 -13.22
CA GLY A 6 19.26 6.28 -12.51
C GLY A 6 18.83 7.66 -11.98
N LEU A 7 17.57 8.04 -12.15
CA LEU A 7 17.09 9.38 -11.79
C LEU A 7 16.90 9.48 -10.27
N GLN A 8 17.94 9.98 -9.59
CA GLN A 8 17.81 10.54 -8.24
C GLN A 8 17.02 11.87 -8.24
N THR A 9 16.68 12.38 -9.42
CA THR A 9 16.02 13.67 -9.63
C THR A 9 14.58 13.48 -10.05
N LYS A 10 13.68 14.25 -9.44
CA LYS A 10 12.27 14.27 -9.82
C LYS A 10 12.10 14.77 -11.26
N THR A 11 11.38 13.99 -12.05
CA THR A 11 11.27 14.14 -13.50
C THR A 11 9.83 14.32 -13.93
N LEU A 12 9.56 15.33 -14.73
CA LEU A 12 8.29 15.54 -15.41
C LEU A 12 8.41 15.01 -16.84
N VAL A 13 7.52 14.11 -17.24
CA VAL A 13 7.40 13.61 -18.60
C VAL A 13 6.10 14.12 -19.18
N CYS A 14 6.24 14.92 -20.23
CA CYS A 14 5.14 15.48 -21.01
C CYS A 14 4.93 14.68 -22.29
N ALA A 15 3.68 14.35 -22.60
CA ALA A 15 3.28 13.81 -23.90
C ALA A 15 1.93 14.42 -24.32
N SER A 16 1.70 14.55 -25.63
CA SER A 16 0.47 15.16 -26.17
C SER A 16 -0.59 14.16 -26.58
N THR A 17 -0.23 12.90 -26.82
CA THR A 17 -1.17 11.87 -27.28
C THR A 17 -1.39 10.78 -26.24
N TYR A 18 -2.60 10.21 -26.22
CA TYR A 18 -2.90 9.04 -25.38
C TYR A 18 -2.02 7.83 -25.72
N SER A 19 -1.71 7.63 -27.00
CA SER A 19 -0.86 6.53 -27.48
C SER A 19 0.52 6.56 -26.84
N ASP A 20 1.09 7.75 -26.67
CA ASP A 20 2.41 7.91 -26.03
C ASP A 20 2.33 7.59 -24.54
N PHE A 21 1.29 8.08 -23.84
CA PHE A 21 1.08 7.74 -22.43
C PHE A 21 0.83 6.26 -22.20
N SER A 22 -0.02 5.64 -23.02
CA SER A 22 -0.36 4.22 -22.89
C SER A 22 0.88 3.34 -23.11
N SER A 23 1.69 3.66 -24.11
CA SER A 23 2.93 2.89 -24.38
C SER A 23 3.91 3.02 -23.21
N LEU A 24 4.10 4.24 -22.69
CA LEU A 24 4.95 4.49 -21.53
C LEU A 24 4.44 3.75 -20.28
N CYS A 25 3.14 3.82 -19.99
CA CYS A 25 2.52 3.15 -18.85
C CYS A 25 2.66 1.63 -18.96
N CYS A 26 2.46 1.03 -20.14
CA CYS A 26 2.67 -0.40 -20.35
C CYS A 26 4.12 -0.81 -20.07
N CYS A 27 5.11 -0.05 -20.58
CA CYS A 27 6.51 -0.34 -20.30
C CYS A 27 6.87 -0.20 -18.81
N LEU A 28 6.31 0.79 -18.12
CA LEU A 28 6.52 0.97 -16.68
C LEU A 28 5.87 -0.15 -15.87
N ASP A 29 4.64 -0.55 -16.23
CA ASP A 29 3.95 -1.68 -15.60
C ASP A 29 4.75 -2.98 -15.74
N ASP A 30 5.24 -3.30 -16.94
CA ASP A 30 6.09 -4.47 -17.18
C ASP A 30 7.37 -4.44 -16.34
N LEU A 31 7.99 -3.27 -16.21
CA LEU A 31 9.23 -3.12 -15.45
C LEU A 31 8.99 -3.27 -13.95
N ILE A 32 7.94 -2.64 -13.43
CA ILE A 32 7.55 -2.75 -12.02
C ILE A 32 7.09 -4.18 -11.69
N ARG A 33 6.36 -4.86 -12.57
CA ARG A 33 5.92 -6.25 -12.32
C ARG A 33 7.05 -7.27 -12.39
N LYS A 34 8.12 -6.98 -13.11
CA LYS A 34 9.34 -7.81 -13.12
C LYS A 34 10.15 -7.68 -11.83
N SER A 35 9.90 -6.64 -11.04
CA SER A 35 10.51 -6.49 -9.72
C SER A 35 9.96 -7.52 -8.72
N GLY A 36 10.82 -7.98 -7.81
CA GLY A 36 10.39 -8.88 -6.74
C GLY A 36 9.44 -8.20 -5.77
N ARG A 37 8.41 -8.92 -5.28
CA ARG A 37 7.58 -8.39 -4.18
C ARG A 37 8.46 -8.13 -2.95
N TYR A 38 8.41 -6.89 -2.45
CA TYR A 38 9.19 -6.42 -1.31
C TYR A 38 10.70 -6.29 -1.55
N ASP A 39 11.12 -6.16 -2.82
CA ASP A 39 12.46 -5.66 -3.12
C ASP A 39 12.46 -4.12 -2.97
N GLY A 40 13.33 -3.62 -2.09
CA GLY A 40 13.37 -2.18 -1.75
C GLY A 40 14.10 -1.34 -2.79
N ALA A 41 14.75 -1.96 -3.77
CA ALA A 41 15.58 -1.29 -4.76
C ALA A 41 14.86 -1.02 -6.09
N ASP A 42 13.76 -1.71 -6.36
CA ASP A 42 13.07 -1.64 -7.63
C ASP A 42 12.02 -0.52 -7.68
N PRO A 43 11.77 0.06 -8.88
CA PRO A 43 10.77 1.10 -9.05
C PRO A 43 9.37 0.57 -8.73
N LYS A 44 8.57 1.42 -8.10
CA LYS A 44 7.20 1.10 -7.69
C LYS A 44 6.17 1.91 -8.44
N PHE A 45 4.93 1.43 -8.46
CA PHE A 45 3.80 2.24 -8.90
C PHE A 45 3.71 3.54 -8.09
N GLY A 46 4.06 3.49 -6.80
CA GLY A 46 4.14 4.65 -5.93
C GLY A 46 5.00 5.80 -6.45
N ASP A 47 6.09 5.49 -7.16
CA ASP A 47 7.07 6.45 -7.66
C ASP A 47 6.61 7.21 -8.91
N VAL A 48 5.56 6.72 -9.58
CA VAL A 48 5.05 7.27 -10.84
C VAL A 48 3.62 7.76 -10.63
N VAL A 49 3.36 9.03 -10.96
CA VAL A 49 2.02 9.62 -10.88
C VAL A 49 1.65 10.18 -12.24
N LEU A 50 0.52 9.73 -12.78
CA LEU A 50 -0.14 10.31 -13.94
C LEU A 50 -1.17 11.34 -13.46
N LEU A 51 -0.93 12.60 -13.84
CA LEU A 51 -1.68 13.79 -13.42
C LEU A 51 -2.82 14.16 -14.36
N CYS A 52 -2.93 13.48 -15.50
CA CYS A 52 -3.90 13.84 -16.51
C CYS A 52 -5.32 13.40 -16.08
N ASP A 53 -6.26 14.33 -16.15
CA ASP A 53 -7.70 14.02 -16.31
C ASP A 53 -8.02 13.46 -17.70
N LEU A 54 -7.01 13.44 -18.59
CA LEU A 54 -7.16 12.85 -19.89
C LEU A 54 -7.44 11.37 -19.75
N LEU A 55 -8.60 11.05 -20.29
CA LEU A 55 -9.08 9.77 -20.73
C LEU A 55 -9.93 9.08 -19.67
N GLU A 56 -11.12 8.73 -20.12
CA GLU A 56 -11.61 7.37 -19.94
C GLU A 56 -10.45 6.40 -20.24
N VAL A 57 -9.57 6.17 -19.27
CA VAL A 57 -8.46 5.23 -19.39
C VAL A 57 -9.12 3.85 -19.46
N LYS A 58 -9.42 3.43 -20.69
CA LYS A 58 -10.01 2.11 -20.97
C LYS A 58 -9.02 0.99 -20.71
N ASN A 59 -7.73 1.31 -20.62
CA ASN A 59 -6.66 0.35 -20.38
C ASN A 59 -6.38 0.20 -18.87
N ASP A 60 -6.62 -0.98 -18.31
CA ASP A 60 -6.41 -1.27 -16.88
C ASP A 60 -4.96 -1.05 -16.41
N ASN A 61 -3.97 -1.11 -17.31
CA ASN A 61 -2.56 -0.98 -16.96
C ASN A 61 -2.18 0.47 -16.58
N ALA A 62 -2.81 1.46 -17.21
CA ALA A 62 -2.52 2.88 -16.94
C ALA A 62 -3.23 3.40 -15.68
N LYS A 63 -4.34 2.77 -15.26
CA LYS A 63 -5.12 3.18 -14.08
C LYS A 63 -4.30 3.20 -12.80
N GLN A 64 -3.36 2.26 -12.66
CA GLN A 64 -2.50 2.15 -11.47
C GLN A 64 -1.57 3.35 -11.27
N PHE A 65 -1.32 4.13 -12.32
CA PHE A 65 -0.54 5.36 -12.28
C PHE A 65 -1.40 6.61 -12.08
N CYS A 66 -2.69 6.56 -12.44
CA CYS A 66 -3.61 7.69 -12.32
C CYS A 66 -3.76 8.14 -10.87
N LEU A 67 -3.56 9.44 -10.61
CA LEU A 67 -3.61 10.00 -9.27
C LEU A 67 -4.98 9.80 -8.60
N GLU A 68 -6.07 10.11 -9.30
CA GLU A 68 -7.42 10.00 -8.74
C GLU A 68 -7.81 8.55 -8.42
N TRP A 69 -7.43 7.61 -9.29
CA TRP A 69 -7.63 6.19 -9.02
C TRP A 69 -6.81 5.73 -7.81
N ARG A 70 -5.54 6.13 -7.73
CA ARG A 70 -4.68 5.83 -6.56
C ARG A 70 -5.25 6.39 -5.27
N LEU A 71 -5.83 7.59 -5.28
CA LEU A 71 -6.50 8.16 -4.12
C LEU A 71 -7.69 7.31 -3.68
N GLN A 72 -8.50 6.80 -4.61
CA GLN A 72 -9.61 5.90 -4.29
C GLN A 72 -9.16 4.60 -3.61
N GLU A 73 -7.99 4.06 -3.98
CA GLU A 73 -7.42 2.85 -3.37
C GLU A 73 -6.74 3.13 -2.03
N ILE A 74 -5.99 4.23 -1.92
CA ILE A 74 -5.17 4.56 -0.73
C ILE A 74 -6.02 5.14 0.39
N MET A 75 -7.03 5.96 0.11
CA MET A 75 -7.80 6.65 1.15
C MET A 75 -8.53 5.68 2.11
N PRO A 76 -9.14 4.58 1.65
CA PRO A 76 -9.68 3.54 2.53
C PRO A 76 -8.62 2.89 3.43
N CYS A 77 -7.35 2.87 3.00
CA CYS A 77 -6.25 2.31 3.75
C CYS A 77 -5.81 3.17 4.94
N MET A 78 -6.31 4.42 5.04
CA MET A 78 -5.92 5.35 6.11
C MET A 78 -6.37 4.92 7.50
N VAL A 79 -7.09 3.80 7.64
CA VAL A 79 -7.44 3.19 8.93
C VAL A 79 -6.43 2.13 9.39
N TRP A 80 -5.32 1.91 8.66
CA TRP A 80 -4.38 0.80 8.88
C TRP A 80 -3.89 0.70 10.34
N LYS A 81 -3.57 1.82 11.01
CA LYS A 81 -3.15 1.83 12.43
C LYS A 81 -4.23 1.21 13.33
N SER A 82 -5.48 1.64 13.18
CA SER A 82 -6.61 1.08 13.93
C SER A 82 -6.86 -0.40 13.62
N LYS A 83 -6.54 -0.86 12.41
CA LYS A 83 -6.68 -2.27 12.02
C LYS A 83 -5.58 -3.13 12.64
N ILE A 84 -4.36 -2.61 12.73
CA ILE A 84 -3.28 -3.22 13.52
C ILE A 84 -3.72 -3.31 14.99
N ASP A 85 -4.15 -2.21 15.59
CA ASP A 85 -4.59 -2.17 17.00
C ASP A 85 -5.74 -3.14 17.28
N GLY A 86 -6.70 -3.23 16.35
CA GLY A 86 -7.83 -4.15 16.45
C GLY A 86 -7.44 -5.62 16.32
N LEU A 87 -6.33 -5.94 15.64
CA LEU A 87 -5.81 -7.31 15.56
C LEU A 87 -4.95 -7.66 16.78
N ILE A 88 -4.14 -6.71 17.28
CA ILE A 88 -3.42 -6.85 18.56
C ILE A 88 -4.43 -7.09 19.69
N SER A 89 -5.45 -6.22 19.79
CA SER A 89 -6.53 -6.35 20.78
C SER A 89 -7.21 -7.72 20.72
N LEU A 90 -7.52 -8.23 19.52
CA LEU A 90 -8.07 -9.57 19.33
C LEU A 90 -7.17 -10.65 19.95
N LEU A 91 -5.87 -10.59 19.68
CA LEU A 91 -4.90 -11.58 20.13
C LEU A 91 -4.64 -11.50 21.64
N GLU A 92 -4.71 -10.33 22.24
CA GLU A 92 -4.38 -10.14 23.66
C GLU A 92 -5.57 -10.32 24.60
N LYS A 93 -6.73 -9.70 24.30
CA LYS A 93 -7.84 -9.56 25.25
C LYS A 93 -9.24 -9.69 24.65
N GLU A 94 -9.49 -9.09 23.49
CA GLU A 94 -10.84 -8.94 22.93
C GLU A 94 -11.46 -10.29 22.59
N PHE A 95 -10.67 -11.27 22.14
CA PHE A 95 -11.19 -12.61 21.92
C PHE A 95 -11.71 -13.26 23.21
N ARG A 96 -10.98 -13.12 24.32
CA ARG A 96 -11.39 -13.66 25.64
C ARG A 96 -12.70 -13.03 26.08
N GLU A 97 -12.78 -11.71 26.04
CA GLU A 97 -13.98 -10.96 26.43
C GLU A 97 -15.19 -11.33 25.55
N MET A 98 -14.99 -11.38 24.23
CA MET A 98 -16.02 -11.78 23.27
C MET A 98 -16.54 -13.18 23.57
N TYR A 99 -15.64 -14.14 23.80
CA TYR A 99 -16.01 -15.52 24.07
C TYR A 99 -16.76 -15.65 25.40
N THR A 100 -16.31 -14.98 26.47
CA THR A 100 -16.97 -15.02 27.78
C THR A 100 -18.38 -14.44 27.76
N LYS A 101 -18.61 -13.34 27.03
CA LYS A 101 -19.95 -12.74 26.88
C LYS A 101 -20.91 -13.67 26.15
N VAL A 102 -20.48 -14.22 25.01
CA VAL A 102 -21.33 -15.11 24.19
C VAL A 102 -21.67 -16.41 24.91
N THR A 103 -20.80 -16.88 25.79
CA THR A 103 -21.03 -18.11 26.58
C THR A 103 -21.83 -17.89 27.87
N ALA A 104 -21.95 -16.64 28.35
CA ALA A 104 -22.77 -16.28 29.50
C ALA A 104 -24.27 -16.18 29.15
N GLU A 105 -24.59 -15.84 27.90
CA GLU A 105 -25.96 -15.84 27.38
C GLU A 105 -26.42 -17.29 27.19
N ALA A 106 -27.41 -17.73 27.98
CA ALA A 106 -27.79 -19.13 28.22
C ALA A 106 -28.17 -19.97 26.96
N ASP A 107 -28.38 -19.33 25.81
CA ASP A 107 -28.87 -19.95 24.57
C ASP A 107 -27.77 -20.34 23.55
N LYS A 108 -26.48 -20.06 23.80
CA LYS A 108 -25.38 -20.33 22.85
C LYS A 108 -24.30 -21.29 23.35
N LYS A 109 -24.68 -22.29 24.16
CA LYS A 109 -23.77 -23.29 24.75
C LYS A 109 -22.91 -24.12 23.77
N ASN A 110 -23.16 -24.05 22.46
CA ASN A 110 -22.45 -24.84 21.44
C ASN A 110 -21.47 -24.03 20.57
N LEU A 111 -21.12 -22.80 20.94
CA LEU A 111 -20.18 -22.01 20.13
C LEU A 111 -18.72 -22.47 20.34
N SER A 112 -18.12 -23.05 19.28
CA SER A 112 -16.72 -23.47 19.29
C SER A 112 -15.78 -22.27 19.36
N ALA A 113 -14.94 -22.23 20.41
CA ALA A 113 -13.90 -21.20 20.57
C ALA A 113 -12.93 -21.19 19.37
N LEU A 114 -12.51 -22.38 18.92
CA LEU A 114 -11.60 -22.53 17.79
C LEU A 114 -12.24 -22.01 16.48
N ALA A 115 -13.48 -22.38 16.20
CA ALA A 115 -14.17 -21.93 14.99
C ALA A 115 -14.40 -20.40 14.99
N LEU A 116 -14.78 -19.83 16.14
CA LEU A 116 -14.94 -18.38 16.29
C LEU A 116 -13.61 -17.65 16.08
N LEU A 117 -12.55 -18.09 16.76
CA LEU A 117 -11.22 -17.48 16.65
C LEU A 117 -10.73 -17.52 15.20
N LYS A 118 -10.79 -18.69 14.57
CA LYS A 118 -10.35 -18.88 13.18
C LYS A 118 -11.10 -17.96 12.23
N LYS A 119 -12.43 -17.83 12.39
CA LYS A 119 -13.25 -16.93 11.56
C LYS A 119 -12.88 -15.46 11.75
N VAL A 120 -12.82 -14.99 13.01
CA VAL A 120 -12.56 -13.57 13.31
C VAL A 120 -11.13 -13.19 12.98
N PHE A 121 -10.16 -14.04 13.33
CA PHE A 121 -8.75 -13.82 13.02
C PHE A 121 -8.53 -13.74 11.51
N LYS A 122 -9.01 -14.73 10.74
CA LYS A 122 -8.87 -14.74 9.28
C LYS A 122 -9.47 -13.50 8.63
N TYR A 123 -10.67 -13.10 9.05
CA TYR A 123 -11.29 -11.89 8.52
C TYR A 123 -10.46 -10.64 8.82
N LYS A 124 -10.02 -10.45 10.08
CA LYS A 124 -9.22 -9.27 10.45
C LYS A 124 -7.83 -9.29 9.78
N SER A 125 -7.19 -10.46 9.65
CA SER A 125 -5.90 -10.60 8.98
C SER A 125 -5.99 -10.32 7.49
N ASP A 126 -7.00 -10.89 6.79
CA ASP A 126 -7.18 -10.70 5.35
C ASP A 126 -7.45 -9.23 5.01
N VAL A 127 -8.24 -8.54 5.84
CA VAL A 127 -8.46 -7.10 5.71
C VAL A 127 -7.15 -6.34 5.91
N LEU A 128 -6.39 -6.64 6.96
CA LEU A 128 -5.13 -5.94 7.25
C LEU A 128 -4.08 -6.15 6.15
N ILE A 129 -3.91 -7.40 5.68
CA ILE A 129 -2.97 -7.75 4.62
C ILE A 129 -3.27 -6.94 3.36
N LYS A 130 -4.52 -6.91 2.92
CA LYS A 130 -4.94 -6.14 1.74
C LYS A 130 -4.59 -4.65 1.89
N LEU A 131 -4.92 -4.04 3.03
CA LEU A 131 -4.64 -2.62 3.26
C LEU A 131 -3.13 -2.33 3.24
N LEU A 132 -2.33 -3.18 3.87
CA LEU A 132 -0.88 -3.00 3.91
C LEU A 132 -0.21 -3.26 2.56
N ASP A 133 -0.69 -4.24 1.79
CA ASP A 133 -0.26 -4.48 0.40
C ASP A 133 -0.58 -3.26 -0.48
N THR A 134 -1.80 -2.71 -0.39
CA THR A 134 -2.20 -1.51 -1.15
C THR A 134 -1.34 -0.31 -0.78
N ILE A 135 -1.08 -0.08 0.51
CA ILE A 135 -0.16 0.98 0.97
C ILE A 135 1.23 0.73 0.39
N TRP A 136 1.77 -0.48 0.52
CA TRP A 136 3.12 -0.79 0.03
C TRP A 136 3.27 -0.55 -1.48
N LEU A 137 2.27 -0.95 -2.26
CA LEU A 137 2.27 -0.87 -3.72
C LEU A 137 2.23 0.57 -4.22
N HIS A 138 1.38 1.40 -3.60
CA HIS A 138 1.15 2.78 -4.02
C HIS A 138 1.86 3.83 -3.16
N SER A 139 2.64 3.42 -2.16
CA SER A 139 3.46 4.34 -1.39
C SER A 139 4.69 4.79 -2.19
N PRO A 140 5.04 6.08 -2.15
CA PRO A 140 6.33 6.56 -2.63
C PRO A 140 7.49 5.78 -1.99
N SER A 141 8.63 5.73 -2.69
CA SER A 141 9.84 5.04 -2.21
C SER A 141 10.32 5.49 -0.84
N ASP A 142 10.03 6.72 -0.43
CA ASP A 142 10.52 7.31 0.84
C ASP A 142 9.95 6.60 2.06
N VAL A 143 8.74 6.03 1.94
CA VAL A 143 8.11 5.19 2.97
C VAL A 143 8.53 3.72 2.84
N SER A 144 9.12 3.35 1.72
CA SER A 144 9.37 1.97 1.29
C SER A 144 10.75 1.46 1.68
N SER A 145 11.27 1.85 2.84
CA SER A 145 12.60 1.39 3.29
C SER A 145 12.68 -0.14 3.41
N GLN A 146 13.90 -0.69 3.30
CA GLN A 146 14.15 -2.13 3.50
C GLN A 146 13.64 -2.64 4.86
N ARG A 147 13.63 -1.77 5.88
CA ARG A 147 13.08 -2.09 7.21
C ARG A 147 11.58 -2.32 7.19
N VAL A 148 10.85 -1.55 6.38
CA VAL A 148 9.40 -1.69 6.18
C VAL A 148 9.12 -2.94 5.35
N ALA A 149 9.86 -3.17 4.26
CA ALA A 149 9.75 -4.39 3.44
C ALA A 149 9.87 -5.67 4.28
N LYS A 150 10.97 -5.78 5.04
CA LYS A 150 11.22 -6.93 5.93
C LYS A 150 10.16 -7.06 7.02
N GLY A 151 9.68 -5.93 7.55
CA GLY A 151 8.61 -5.92 8.55
C GLY A 151 7.28 -6.46 8.01
N LEU A 152 6.87 -6.02 6.82
CA LEU A 152 5.64 -6.48 6.17
C LEU A 152 5.73 -7.97 5.82
N ALA A 153 6.85 -8.41 5.24
CA ALA A 153 7.07 -9.82 4.93
C ALA A 153 7.00 -10.70 6.18
N ALA A 154 7.69 -10.31 7.26
CA ALA A 154 7.69 -11.05 8.52
C ALA A 154 6.30 -11.05 9.20
N LEU A 155 5.56 -9.94 9.12
CA LEU A 155 4.18 -9.87 9.60
C LEU A 155 3.28 -10.84 8.84
N PHE A 156 3.33 -10.84 7.51
CA PHE A 156 2.47 -11.69 6.70
C PHE A 156 2.76 -13.17 6.92
N ASP A 157 4.04 -13.53 7.05
CA ASP A 157 4.46 -14.88 7.40
C ASP A 157 3.98 -15.30 8.80
N ALA A 158 4.07 -14.41 9.80
CA ALA A 158 3.55 -14.66 11.14
C ALA A 158 2.03 -14.88 11.15
N LEU A 159 1.27 -14.03 10.44
CA LEU A 159 -0.18 -14.15 10.31
C LEU A 159 -0.58 -15.46 9.59
N ALA A 160 0.11 -15.81 8.51
CA ALA A 160 -0.12 -17.04 7.78
C ALA A 160 0.18 -18.28 8.65
N THR A 161 1.31 -18.26 9.35
CA THR A 161 1.72 -19.32 10.29
C THR A 161 0.67 -19.53 11.37
N PHE A 162 0.17 -18.45 12.00
CA PHE A 162 -0.86 -18.55 13.03
C PHE A 162 -2.19 -19.10 12.46
N ASN A 163 -2.62 -18.62 11.29
CA ASN A 163 -3.84 -19.12 10.64
C ASN A 163 -3.76 -20.61 10.25
N ASN A 164 -2.59 -21.05 9.80
CA ASN A 164 -2.32 -22.45 9.47
C ASN A 164 -2.31 -23.31 10.73
N LEU A 165 -1.68 -22.85 11.81
CA LEU A 165 -1.68 -23.52 13.11
C LEU A 165 -3.11 -23.78 13.63
N LEU A 166 -3.99 -22.77 13.55
CA LEU A 166 -5.40 -22.91 13.91
C LEU A 166 -6.21 -23.86 13.01
N SER A 167 -5.62 -24.31 11.89
CA SER A 167 -6.25 -25.20 10.93
C SER A 167 -5.78 -26.65 11.03
N ILE A 168 -4.80 -26.94 11.89
CA ILE A 168 -4.30 -28.30 12.13
C ILE A 168 -5.33 -29.10 12.92
N GLU A 169 -5.66 -30.32 12.50
CA GLU A 169 -6.64 -31.19 13.17
C GLU A 169 -6.29 -31.52 14.62
N ALA A 170 -5.00 -31.56 14.94
CA ALA A 170 -4.51 -31.81 16.29
C ALA A 170 -4.81 -30.67 17.29
N VAL A 171 -5.12 -29.45 16.82
CA VAL A 171 -5.44 -28.32 17.71
C VAL A 171 -6.87 -28.43 18.20
N THR A 172 -7.04 -28.56 19.50
CA THR A 172 -8.36 -28.74 20.12
C THR A 172 -8.96 -27.43 20.62
N GLU A 173 -10.28 -27.42 20.85
CA GLU A 173 -10.95 -26.27 21.45
C GLU A 173 -10.39 -25.92 22.85
N ASN A 174 -9.98 -26.94 23.61
CA ASN A 174 -9.38 -26.75 24.93
C ASN A 174 -8.01 -26.07 24.84
N ASP A 175 -7.21 -26.39 23.81
CA ASP A 175 -5.92 -25.73 23.58
C ASP A 175 -6.11 -24.22 23.37
N VAL A 176 -7.10 -23.83 22.55
CA VAL A 176 -7.44 -22.41 22.33
C VAL A 176 -7.92 -21.75 23.62
N LYS A 177 -8.83 -22.40 24.36
CA LYS A 177 -9.37 -21.86 25.63
C LYS A 177 -8.28 -21.61 26.66
N ILE A 178 -7.28 -22.50 26.77
CA ILE A 178 -6.15 -22.33 27.68
C ILE A 178 -5.18 -21.26 27.15
N ALA A 179 -4.88 -21.26 25.85
CA ALA A 179 -3.93 -20.33 25.25
C ALA A 179 -4.40 -18.87 25.39
N PHE A 180 -5.70 -18.62 25.24
CA PHE A 180 -6.34 -17.30 25.37
C PHE A 180 -6.91 -17.01 26.75
N GLU A 181 -6.74 -17.93 27.70
CA GLU A 181 -7.27 -17.84 29.08
C GLU A 181 -8.80 -17.59 29.11
N CYS A 182 -9.51 -18.21 28.17
CA CYS A 182 -10.98 -18.22 28.09
C CYS A 182 -11.61 -19.25 29.03
N ALA A 183 -10.83 -20.24 29.48
CA ALA A 183 -11.28 -21.12 30.54
C ALA A 183 -11.43 -20.28 31.81
N SER A 184 -12.66 -20.17 32.31
CA SER A 184 -12.83 -19.90 33.73
C SER A 184 -11.94 -20.88 34.46
N ILE A 185 -11.16 -20.40 35.43
CA ILE A 185 -10.73 -21.26 36.52
C ILE A 185 -12.06 -21.86 37.00
N THR A 186 -12.33 -23.10 36.64
CA THR A 186 -13.37 -23.87 37.28
C THR A 186 -12.83 -24.06 38.69
N SER A 187 -13.00 -23.03 39.52
CA SER A 187 -13.37 -23.25 40.90
C SER A 187 -14.75 -23.92 40.80
N SER A 188 -14.73 -25.21 40.48
CA SER A 188 -15.63 -26.10 41.17
C SER A 188 -15.55 -25.65 42.61
N ARG A 189 -16.70 -25.15 43.10
CA ARG A 189 -16.95 -24.92 44.52
C ARG A 189 -16.92 -26.29 45.20
N VAL A 190 -15.77 -26.96 45.18
CA VAL A 190 -15.46 -27.97 46.17
C VAL A 190 -15.12 -27.14 47.39
N LYS A 191 -16.10 -27.07 48.30
CA LYS A 191 -15.90 -26.59 49.65
C LYS A 191 -14.57 -27.15 50.14
N PHE A 192 -13.63 -26.27 50.47
CA PHE A 192 -12.36 -26.64 51.10
C PHE A 192 -12.69 -27.41 52.39
N SER A 193 -12.67 -28.75 52.32
CA SER A 193 -12.27 -29.53 53.48
C SER A 193 -10.76 -29.40 53.58
N THR A 194 -10.31 -28.99 54.74
CA THR A 194 -8.92 -28.83 55.15
C THR A 194 -8.16 -30.15 55.00
N VAL A 195 -7.45 -30.33 53.88
CA VAL A 195 -6.32 -31.26 53.82
C VAL A 195 -5.17 -30.57 53.09
N LYS A 196 -4.07 -30.40 53.83
CA LYS A 196 -2.79 -29.91 53.33
C LYS A 196 -2.24 -30.88 52.29
N SER A 197 -2.50 -30.65 51.00
CA SER A 197 -1.81 -31.35 49.91
C SER A 197 -0.80 -30.42 49.25
N ARG A 198 0.45 -30.52 49.72
CA ARG A 198 1.63 -30.02 49.01
C ARG A 198 1.91 -30.97 47.84
N ASN A 199 1.26 -30.74 46.71
CA ASN A 199 1.74 -31.09 45.37
C ASN A 199 0.78 -30.54 44.31
N LYS A 200 0.92 -29.26 43.96
CA LYS A 200 0.44 -28.75 42.67
C LYS A 200 1.37 -29.29 41.60
N HIS A 201 1.15 -30.53 41.16
CA HIS A 201 1.57 -30.94 39.82
C HIS A 201 0.86 -30.02 38.83
N ARG A 202 1.52 -28.92 38.42
CA ARG A 202 1.12 -28.19 37.21
C ARG A 202 1.21 -29.21 36.09
N GLN A 203 0.06 -29.68 35.59
CA GLN A 203 0.05 -30.52 34.40
C GLN A 203 0.89 -29.83 33.32
N PRO A 204 1.80 -30.56 32.66
CA PRO A 204 2.61 -29.99 31.60
C PRO A 204 1.67 -29.45 30.51
N MET A 205 1.78 -28.14 30.25
CA MET A 205 1.01 -27.47 29.21
C MET A 205 1.23 -28.16 27.86
N SER A 206 0.13 -28.46 27.14
CA SER A 206 0.19 -29.16 25.86
C SER A 206 1.13 -28.44 24.90
N ALA A 207 1.80 -29.20 24.01
CA ALA A 207 2.67 -28.63 22.99
C ALA A 207 1.92 -27.61 22.13
N ASN A 208 0.66 -27.90 21.79
CA ASN A 208 -0.23 -27.02 21.04
C ASN A 208 -0.47 -25.69 21.75
N VAL A 209 -0.77 -25.69 23.06
CA VAL A 209 -0.97 -24.43 23.81
C VAL A 209 0.29 -23.56 23.80
N LYS A 210 1.47 -24.18 23.97
CA LYS A 210 2.75 -23.46 23.88
C LYS A 210 2.93 -22.84 22.50
N GLU A 211 2.63 -23.58 21.45
CA GLU A 211 2.80 -23.13 20.07
C GLU A 211 1.82 -22.02 19.70
N ILE A 212 0.55 -22.14 20.10
CA ILE A 212 -0.46 -21.09 19.91
C ILE A 212 0.00 -19.81 20.60
N ARG A 213 0.49 -19.88 21.85
CA ARG A 213 0.99 -18.70 22.56
C ARG A 213 2.19 -18.07 21.85
N ARG A 214 3.18 -18.88 21.44
CA ARG A 214 4.35 -18.38 20.71
C ARG A 214 3.99 -17.70 19.40
N SER A 215 3.15 -18.35 18.58
CA SER A 215 2.76 -17.80 17.27
C SER A 215 1.88 -16.56 17.42
N LYS A 216 1.01 -16.53 18.44
CA LYS A 216 0.24 -15.34 18.84
C LYS A 216 1.15 -14.17 19.25
N ASP A 217 2.11 -14.42 20.16
CA ASP A 217 3.04 -13.40 20.63
C ASP A 217 3.93 -12.90 19.47
N LYS A 218 4.30 -13.80 18.54
CA LYS A 218 5.02 -13.43 17.32
C LYS A 218 4.21 -12.50 16.42
N CYS A 219 2.91 -12.78 16.23
CA CYS A 219 2.02 -11.88 15.49
C CYS A 219 1.97 -10.49 16.13
N VAL A 220 1.80 -10.41 17.45
CA VAL A 220 1.77 -9.13 18.18
C VAL A 220 3.08 -8.37 18.03
N GLU A 221 4.22 -9.04 18.18
CA GLU A 221 5.55 -8.45 17.98
C GLU A 221 5.70 -7.85 16.57
N GLN A 222 5.29 -8.58 15.52
CA GLN A 222 5.39 -8.08 14.15
C GLN A 222 4.39 -6.96 13.86
N LEU A 223 3.19 -7.03 14.42
CA LEU A 223 2.18 -5.97 14.33
C LEU A 223 2.68 -4.66 14.92
N GLU A 224 3.25 -4.71 16.13
CA GLU A 224 3.87 -3.53 16.77
C GLU A 224 5.10 -3.03 16.01
N TYR A 225 5.92 -3.95 15.50
CA TYR A 225 7.08 -3.59 14.68
C TYR A 225 6.64 -2.81 13.44
N VAL A 226 5.72 -3.35 12.63
CA VAL A 226 5.19 -2.70 11.43
C VAL A 226 4.53 -1.37 11.77
N LYS A 227 3.73 -1.31 12.84
CA LYS A 227 3.10 -0.07 13.31
C LYS A 227 4.09 1.05 13.59
N ARG A 228 5.27 0.69 14.12
CA ARG A 228 6.34 1.63 14.43
C ARG A 228 7.17 2.03 13.21
N VAL A 229 7.47 1.09 12.30
CA VAL A 229 8.36 1.37 11.15
C VAL A 229 7.63 1.91 9.94
N LEU A 230 6.34 1.59 9.76
CA LEU A 230 5.53 2.11 8.66
C LEU A 230 5.18 3.57 8.94
N ASN A 231 5.99 4.48 8.41
CA ASN A 231 5.75 5.92 8.49
C ASN A 231 4.88 6.41 7.32
N PHE A 232 3.73 5.78 7.11
CA PHE A 232 2.77 6.23 6.11
C PHE A 232 1.76 7.21 6.76
N PRO A 233 1.38 8.31 6.08
CA PRO A 233 0.40 9.25 6.62
C PRO A 233 -0.92 8.57 7.01
N HIS A 234 -1.60 9.12 8.02
CA HIS A 234 -2.92 8.68 8.46
C HIS A 234 -3.81 9.93 8.53
N THR A 235 -4.38 10.30 7.38
CA THR A 235 -5.22 11.49 7.24
C THR A 235 -6.54 11.15 6.55
N LYS A 236 -7.58 11.92 6.85
CA LYS A 236 -8.86 11.89 6.12
C LYS A 236 -8.92 12.95 5.03
N ASN A 237 -7.91 13.82 4.94
CA ASN A 237 -7.87 14.90 3.98
C ASN A 237 -7.33 14.39 2.64
N VAL A 238 -8.24 14.24 1.66
CA VAL A 238 -7.93 13.78 0.31
C VAL A 238 -6.99 14.75 -0.40
N GLU A 239 -7.21 16.07 -0.27
CA GLU A 239 -6.34 17.09 -0.88
C GLU A 239 -4.91 17.05 -0.35
N TRP A 240 -4.77 16.82 0.95
CA TRP A 240 -3.45 16.64 1.56
C TRP A 240 -2.75 15.39 0.99
N MET A 241 -3.49 14.27 0.88
CA MET A 241 -2.94 13.03 0.30
C MET A 241 -2.57 13.22 -1.16
N ARG A 242 -3.40 13.95 -1.93
CA ARG A 242 -3.12 14.28 -3.33
C ARG A 242 -1.79 15.00 -3.46
N ARG A 243 -1.58 16.07 -2.68
CA ARG A 243 -0.31 16.81 -2.68
C ARG A 243 0.86 15.93 -2.26
N TYR A 244 0.70 15.17 -1.18
CA TYR A 244 1.72 14.24 -0.70
C TYR A 244 2.18 13.25 -1.78
N LEU A 245 1.25 12.60 -2.49
CA LEU A 245 1.57 11.66 -3.56
C LEU A 245 2.27 12.32 -4.75
N ILE A 246 1.87 13.56 -5.09
CA ILE A 246 2.54 14.34 -6.13
C ILE A 246 3.94 14.73 -5.67
N GLU A 247 4.11 15.21 -4.43
CA GLU A 247 5.37 15.72 -3.88
C GLU A 247 6.45 14.64 -3.78
N GLU A 248 6.08 13.45 -3.33
CA GLU A 248 6.99 12.34 -3.05
C GLU A 248 7.19 11.40 -4.26
N SER A 249 6.44 11.58 -5.35
CA SER A 249 6.72 10.83 -6.58
C SER A 249 8.03 11.26 -7.24
N LYS A 250 8.66 10.31 -7.93
CA LYS A 250 9.90 10.52 -8.69
C LYS A 250 9.61 10.92 -10.13
N ILE A 251 8.53 10.37 -10.71
CA ILE A 251 8.14 10.60 -12.10
C ILE A 251 6.71 11.12 -12.12
N LEU A 252 6.53 12.29 -12.73
CA LEU A 252 5.23 12.88 -13.01
C LEU A 252 4.95 12.75 -14.51
N LEU A 253 3.82 12.16 -14.87
CA LEU A 253 3.34 12.08 -16.24
C LEU A 253 2.20 13.10 -16.40
N SER A 254 2.30 14.01 -17.35
CA SER A 254 1.32 15.08 -17.56
C SER A 254 1.29 15.53 -19.01
N THR A 255 0.26 16.22 -19.47
CA THR A 255 0.37 16.95 -20.75
C THR A 255 1.19 18.23 -20.57
N PRO A 256 1.75 18.80 -21.65
CA PRO A 256 2.39 20.11 -21.59
C PRO A 256 1.48 21.20 -21.02
N SER A 257 0.17 21.18 -21.33
CA SER A 257 -0.80 22.16 -20.83
C SER A 257 -1.09 22.01 -19.34
N ASP A 258 -1.23 20.77 -18.86
CA ASP A 258 -1.58 20.50 -17.45
C ASP A 258 -0.36 20.64 -16.52
N ALA A 259 0.86 20.58 -17.08
CA ALA A 259 2.10 20.76 -16.34
C ALA A 259 2.19 22.11 -15.60
N HIS A 260 1.48 23.15 -16.05
CA HIS A 260 1.51 24.45 -15.40
C HIS A 260 1.01 24.40 -13.94
N GLY A 261 0.03 23.54 -13.64
CA GLY A 261 -0.51 23.37 -12.28
C GLY A 261 0.50 22.81 -11.28
N LEU A 262 1.58 22.19 -11.75
CA LEU A 262 2.61 21.61 -10.89
C LEU A 262 3.51 22.62 -10.19
N HIS A 263 3.51 23.87 -10.64
CA HIS A 263 4.21 24.96 -9.98
C HIS A 263 3.86 25.04 -8.48
N TYR A 264 2.58 24.87 -8.14
CA TYR A 264 2.10 25.04 -6.76
C TYR A 264 2.22 23.80 -5.88
N VAL A 265 2.38 22.62 -6.48
CA VAL A 265 2.32 21.33 -5.76
C VAL A 265 3.67 20.66 -5.68
N SER A 266 4.57 20.89 -6.63
CA SER A 266 5.86 20.19 -6.66
C SER A 266 6.98 20.88 -5.86
N ASN A 267 6.70 22.05 -5.27
CA ASN A 267 7.59 22.84 -4.42
C ASN A 267 9.03 22.92 -4.96
N ASP A 268 9.17 23.22 -6.25
CA ASP A 268 10.46 23.43 -6.94
C ASP A 268 11.39 22.20 -6.97
N LYS A 269 10.84 20.99 -6.83
CA LYS A 269 11.64 19.75 -6.86
C LYS A 269 11.89 19.17 -8.26
N ILE A 270 11.12 19.58 -9.29
CA ILE A 270 11.25 19.04 -10.65
C ILE A 270 12.54 19.57 -11.28
N ARG A 271 13.52 18.69 -11.55
CA ARG A 271 14.83 19.06 -12.11
C ARG A 271 14.98 18.67 -13.59
N MET A 272 14.20 17.71 -14.05
CA MET A 272 14.25 17.22 -15.42
C MET A 272 12.87 17.28 -16.07
N LEU A 273 12.82 17.79 -17.29
CA LEU A 273 11.66 17.77 -18.17
C LEU A 273 11.96 16.92 -19.41
N ILE A 274 11.12 15.94 -19.69
CA ILE A 274 11.17 15.12 -20.90
C ILE A 274 9.89 15.40 -21.68
N VAL A 275 9.99 15.79 -22.94
CA VAL A 275 8.83 15.99 -23.82
C VAL A 275 8.87 14.92 -24.90
N ILE A 276 7.93 13.98 -24.85
CA ILE A 276 7.75 12.90 -25.82
C ILE A 276 6.79 13.38 -26.92
N GLY A 277 7.12 13.08 -28.17
CA GLY A 277 6.37 13.54 -29.32
C GLY A 277 6.58 15.02 -29.61
N ALA A 278 7.74 15.59 -29.23
CA ALA A 278 8.00 17.03 -29.31
C ALA A 278 7.77 17.62 -30.71
N ALA A 279 8.04 16.87 -31.78
CA ALA A 279 7.79 17.27 -33.17
C ALA A 279 6.29 17.51 -33.48
N GLN A 280 5.38 16.96 -32.68
CA GLN A 280 3.93 17.07 -32.87
C GLN A 280 3.29 18.11 -31.93
N ILE A 281 4.04 18.69 -30.99
CA ILE A 281 3.55 19.61 -29.98
C ILE A 281 3.84 21.03 -30.42
N LYS A 282 2.87 21.94 -30.24
CA LYS A 282 3.11 23.36 -30.54
C LYS A 282 4.08 23.93 -29.53
N GLU A 283 4.99 24.79 -30.00
CA GLU A 283 5.96 25.47 -29.13
C GLU A 283 5.26 26.15 -27.93
N CYS A 284 4.14 26.83 -28.16
CA CYS A 284 3.37 27.49 -27.11
C CYS A 284 2.82 26.54 -26.01
N GLU A 285 2.58 25.27 -26.34
CA GLU A 285 2.14 24.26 -25.37
C GLU A 285 3.32 23.76 -24.54
N VAL A 286 4.51 23.66 -25.12
CA VAL A 286 5.73 23.26 -24.40
C VAL A 286 6.24 24.37 -23.48
N VAL A 287 6.07 25.63 -23.87
CA VAL A 287 6.46 26.81 -23.06
C VAL A 287 5.80 26.80 -21.67
N ALA A 288 4.57 26.28 -21.56
CA ALA A 288 3.89 26.13 -20.27
C ALA A 288 4.68 25.21 -19.31
N ALA A 289 5.26 24.12 -19.82
CA ALA A 289 6.10 23.21 -19.05
C ALA A 289 7.48 23.80 -18.74
N PHE A 290 8.04 24.62 -19.64
CA PHE A 290 9.31 25.34 -19.40
C PHE A 290 9.22 26.41 -18.32
N SER A 291 8.01 26.87 -18.00
CA SER A 291 7.78 27.90 -16.98
C SER A 291 7.99 27.40 -15.54
N LEU A 292 8.34 26.12 -15.34
CA LEU A 292 8.64 25.56 -14.03
C LEU A 292 10.04 26.02 -13.55
N PRO A 293 10.16 26.67 -12.37
CA PRO A 293 11.32 27.47 -11.99
C PRO A 293 12.59 26.67 -11.65
N SER A 294 12.51 25.34 -11.53
CA SER A 294 13.62 24.49 -11.05
C SER A 294 14.15 23.48 -12.05
N ILE A 295 13.71 23.55 -13.31
CA ILE A 295 14.21 22.69 -14.39
C ILE A 295 15.67 23.03 -14.69
N GLY A 296 16.55 22.05 -14.55
CA GLY A 296 17.96 22.15 -14.95
C GLY A 296 18.27 21.43 -16.26
N HIS A 297 17.45 20.45 -16.65
CA HIS A 297 17.66 19.64 -17.84
C HIS A 297 16.35 19.42 -18.61
N ILE A 298 16.43 19.59 -19.94
CA ILE A 298 15.32 19.40 -20.86
C ILE A 298 15.75 18.43 -21.95
N SER A 299 14.92 17.40 -22.18
CA SER A 299 15.07 16.45 -23.28
C SER A 299 13.83 16.46 -24.15
N LEU A 300 13.97 16.92 -25.39
CA LEU A 300 12.91 16.88 -26.40
C LEU A 300 13.10 15.64 -27.26
N ILE A 301 12.10 14.76 -27.30
CA ILE A 301 12.11 13.51 -28.06
C ILE A 301 10.98 13.60 -29.07
N GLY A 302 11.31 13.67 -30.35
CA GLY A 302 10.36 13.73 -31.45
C GLY A 302 10.91 13.06 -32.68
N ASP A 303 10.02 12.62 -33.57
CA ASP A 303 10.36 12.15 -34.90
C ASP A 303 9.83 13.19 -35.90
N ASP A 304 10.74 13.97 -36.47
CA ASP A 304 10.42 15.05 -37.41
C ASP A 304 9.84 14.53 -38.73
N ALA A 305 9.91 13.22 -38.99
CA ALA A 305 9.26 12.59 -40.14
C ALA A 305 7.75 12.34 -39.95
N GLN A 306 7.22 12.55 -38.74
CA GLN A 306 5.79 12.42 -38.43
C GLN A 306 5.08 13.77 -38.58
N LEU A 307 3.83 13.74 -39.06
CA LEU A 307 3.05 14.95 -39.39
C LEU A 307 2.92 15.89 -38.17
N CYS A 308 3.32 17.16 -38.33
CA CYS A 308 3.09 18.22 -37.35
C CYS A 308 1.60 18.37 -37.01
N SER A 309 1.30 18.84 -35.80
CA SER A 309 -0.10 19.07 -35.40
C SER A 309 -0.76 20.13 -36.29
N PRO A 310 -2.00 19.89 -36.75
CA PRO A 310 -2.69 20.84 -37.62
C PRO A 310 -2.97 22.15 -36.86
N THR A 311 -2.39 23.25 -37.32
CA THR A 311 -2.77 24.59 -36.87
C THR A 311 -4.10 24.97 -37.51
N LYS A 312 -5.09 25.39 -36.72
CA LYS A 312 -6.42 25.80 -37.21
C LYS A 312 -6.42 27.06 -38.11
N SER A 313 -5.26 27.69 -38.33
CA SER A 313 -5.10 28.93 -39.08
C SER A 313 -4.05 28.77 -40.18
N GLU A 314 -4.45 28.96 -41.44
CA GLU A 314 -3.53 29.02 -42.60
C GLU A 314 -2.50 30.14 -42.46
N VAL A 315 -2.86 31.25 -41.82
CA VAL A 315 -1.98 32.42 -41.64
C VAL A 315 -0.78 32.09 -40.73
N SER A 316 -0.98 31.22 -39.73
CA SER A 316 0.11 30.78 -38.84
C SER A 316 1.13 29.89 -39.56
N HIS A 317 0.68 29.10 -40.54
CA HIS A 317 1.54 28.20 -41.31
C HIS A 317 2.46 28.98 -42.27
N VAL A 318 1.94 30.04 -42.89
CA VAL A 318 2.68 30.91 -43.82
C VAL A 318 3.76 31.71 -43.10
N ILE A 319 3.50 32.19 -41.89
CA ILE A 319 4.48 32.98 -41.11
C ILE A 319 5.63 32.10 -40.60
N LEU A 320 5.37 30.84 -40.25
CA LEU A 320 6.42 29.91 -39.80
C LEU A 320 7.34 29.46 -40.95
N GLN A 321 6.82 29.30 -42.16
CA GLN A 321 7.63 28.98 -43.35
C GLN A 321 8.42 30.16 -43.91
N ALA A 322 8.05 31.40 -43.58
CA ALA A 322 8.77 32.59 -44.03
C ALA A 322 10.02 32.92 -43.18
N ASN A 323 10.17 32.27 -42.02
CA ASN A 323 11.26 32.51 -41.06
C ASN A 323 12.23 31.31 -40.88
N SER A 324 12.13 30.28 -41.73
CA SER A 324 13.06 29.14 -41.84
C SER A 324 13.90 29.26 -43.11
#